data_AF-A0A7S2Q9X9-F1
#
_entry.id   AF-A0A7S2Q9X9-F1
#
_cell.length_a   1.000
_cell.length_b   1.000
_cell.length_c   1.000
_cell.angle_alpha   90.00
_cell.angle_beta   90.00
_cell.angle_gamma   90.00
#
_symmetry.space_group_name_H-M   'P 1'
#
loop_
_entity.id
_entity.type
_entity.pdbx_description
1 polymer ?
#
loop_
_entity_poly.entity_id
_entity_poly.type
_entity_poly.pdbx_seq_one_letter_code
_entity_poly.pdbx_strand_id
1 'polypeptide(L)'
;DRDIVLEAVRQNGQALEYASMDLRRDRDIVLEAVRRNGQALWYASQDLRQDPDIVLEAVRKDARALQWASPELRRDEVLQPHIVRWNCLAGPGAPAPAVTVASLTPTPDRTQIQACLTWLNGEETALTLAWDDTVGDLAARAAQQRRVGLVFLLMLGGNVVQPSAVFSRLDAFV
;
A
#
# COMPACT_ATOMS: atom_id res chain seq x y z
N ASP A 1 12.27 -27.06 0.17
CA ASP A 1 11.72 -26.56 -1.12
C ASP A 1 11.20 -25.14 -1.05
N ARG A 2 10.36 -24.79 -0.06
CA ARG A 2 9.84 -23.42 0.13
C ARG A 2 10.92 -22.33 0.03
N ASP A 3 12.02 -22.47 0.78
CA ASP A 3 13.08 -21.47 0.84
C ASP A 3 13.84 -21.32 -0.50
N ILE A 4 13.97 -22.41 -1.25
CA ILE A 4 14.59 -22.39 -2.60
C ILE A 4 13.70 -21.60 -3.55
N VAL A 5 12.39 -21.85 -3.51
CA VAL A 5 11.41 -21.09 -4.31
C VAL A 5 11.39 -19.63 -3.89
N LEU A 6 11.45 -19.34 -2.59
CA LEU A 6 11.50 -17.97 -2.07
C LEU A 6 12.73 -17.22 -2.59
N GLU A 7 13.90 -17.86 -2.58
CA GLU A 7 15.12 -17.25 -3.13
C GLU A 7 15.02 -17.09 -4.66
N ALA A 8 14.46 -18.07 -5.37
CA ALA A 8 14.25 -17.96 -6.81
C ALA A 8 13.33 -16.78 -7.19
N VAL A 9 12.21 -16.58 -6.46
CA VAL A 9 11.28 -15.47 -6.75
C VAL A 9 11.86 -14.10 -6.39
N ARG A 10 12.74 -14.02 -5.38
CA ARG A 10 13.48 -12.78 -5.07
C ARG A 10 14.38 -12.36 -6.23
N GLN A 11 15.01 -13.32 -6.90
CA GLN A 11 15.84 -13.04 -8.07
C GLN A 11 14.96 -12.71 -9.29
N ASN A 12 13.93 -13.53 -9.56
CA ASN A 12 13.00 -13.37 -10.66
C ASN A 12 11.56 -13.75 -10.23
N GLY A 13 10.66 -12.77 -10.15
CA GLY A 13 9.26 -12.99 -9.74
C GLY A 13 8.50 -14.00 -10.62
N GLN A 14 8.89 -14.17 -11.89
CA GLN A 14 8.28 -15.18 -12.77
C GLN A 14 8.65 -16.62 -12.40
N ALA A 15 9.65 -16.84 -11.55
CA ALA A 15 10.00 -18.18 -11.05
C ALA A 15 8.83 -18.86 -10.32
N LEU A 16 7.83 -18.08 -9.88
CA LEU A 16 6.57 -18.60 -9.33
C LEU A 16 5.86 -19.56 -10.30
N GLU A 17 6.06 -19.42 -11.61
CA GLU A 17 5.56 -20.35 -12.63
C GLU A 17 6.07 -21.78 -12.43
N TYR A 18 7.24 -21.99 -11.84
CA TYR A 18 7.78 -23.33 -11.63
C TYR A 18 7.46 -23.89 -10.24
N ALA A 19 6.88 -23.06 -9.35
CA ALA A 19 6.49 -23.47 -8.03
C ALA A 19 5.29 -24.44 -8.07
N SER A 20 5.23 -25.36 -7.10
CA SER A 20 4.08 -26.24 -6.94
C SER A 20 2.80 -25.45 -6.65
N MET A 21 1.64 -26.07 -6.89
CA MET A 21 0.34 -25.44 -6.66
C MET A 21 0.17 -24.93 -5.22
N ASP A 22 0.72 -25.64 -4.23
CA ASP A 22 0.66 -25.23 -2.82
C ASP A 22 1.52 -23.99 -2.55
N LEU A 23 2.70 -23.89 -3.18
CA LEU A 23 3.56 -22.72 -3.04
C LEU A 23 3.02 -21.50 -3.81
N ARG A 24 2.25 -21.70 -4.87
CA ARG A 24 1.49 -20.63 -5.55
C ARG A 24 0.27 -20.15 -4.75
N ARG A 25 -0.11 -20.86 -3.69
CA ARG A 25 -1.10 -20.44 -2.69
C ARG A 25 -0.45 -19.85 -1.45
N ASP A 26 0.87 -19.94 -1.33
CA ASP A 26 1.61 -19.35 -0.22
C ASP A 26 1.65 -17.83 -0.40
N ARG A 27 0.95 -17.13 0.49
CA ARG A 27 0.78 -15.68 0.43
C ARG A 27 2.11 -14.94 0.40
N ASP A 28 3.08 -15.35 1.21
CA ASP A 28 4.35 -14.64 1.34
C ASP A 28 5.22 -14.81 0.09
N ILE A 29 5.24 -16.01 -0.48
CA ILE A 29 5.99 -16.29 -1.71
C ILE A 29 5.41 -15.49 -2.88
N VAL A 30 4.08 -15.49 -3.00
CA VAL A 30 3.38 -14.75 -4.05
C VAL A 30 3.59 -13.25 -3.88
N LEU A 31 3.51 -12.74 -2.64
CA LEU A 31 3.76 -11.33 -2.34
C LEU A 31 5.18 -10.90 -2.72
N GLU A 32 6.18 -11.74 -2.42
CA GLU A 32 7.57 -11.49 -2.82
C GLU A 32 7.73 -11.54 -4.35
N ALA A 33 7.08 -12.49 -5.01
CA ALA A 33 7.10 -12.62 -6.46
C ALA A 33 6.48 -11.38 -7.15
N VAL A 34 5.32 -10.89 -6.70
CA VAL A 34 4.68 -9.71 -7.30
C VAL A 34 5.45 -8.42 -7.05
N ARG A 35 6.11 -8.30 -5.89
CA ARG A 35 7.02 -7.17 -5.61
C ARG A 35 8.21 -7.15 -6.55
N ARG A 36 8.68 -8.33 -6.96
CA ARG A 36 9.76 -8.46 -7.94
C ARG A 36 9.27 -8.23 -9.37
N ASN A 37 8.10 -8.75 -9.71
CA ASN A 37 7.46 -8.56 -11.01
C ASN A 37 5.93 -8.60 -10.88
N GLY A 38 5.24 -7.48 -11.10
CA GLY A 38 3.79 -7.40 -10.96
C GLY A 38 3.01 -8.42 -11.81
N GLN A 39 3.56 -8.83 -12.96
CA GLN A 39 2.94 -9.86 -13.81
C GLN A 39 2.95 -11.26 -13.19
N ALA A 40 3.75 -11.50 -12.14
CA ALA A 40 3.78 -12.77 -11.42
C ALA A 40 2.42 -13.14 -10.80
N LEU A 41 1.54 -12.14 -10.60
CA LEU A 41 0.15 -12.33 -10.16
C LEU A 41 -0.60 -13.35 -11.03
N TRP A 42 -0.28 -13.44 -12.32
CA TRP A 42 -0.86 -14.44 -13.23
C TRP A 42 -0.69 -15.89 -12.75
N TYR A 43 0.44 -16.20 -12.12
CA TYR A 43 0.77 -17.54 -11.64
C TYR A 43 0.24 -17.84 -10.24
N ALA A 44 -0.22 -16.84 -9.51
CA ALA A 44 -0.81 -17.02 -8.20
C ALA A 44 -2.11 -17.83 -8.26
N SER A 45 -2.47 -18.45 -7.14
CA SER A 45 -3.75 -19.14 -7.02
C SER A 45 -4.93 -18.18 -7.27
N GLN A 46 -6.08 -18.74 -7.62
CA GLN A 46 -7.29 -17.95 -7.82
C GLN A 46 -7.67 -17.12 -6.59
N ASP A 47 -7.55 -17.71 -5.40
CA ASP A 47 -7.86 -17.04 -4.13
C ASP A 47 -6.94 -15.82 -3.89
N LEU A 48 -5.65 -15.93 -4.23
CA LEU A 48 -4.71 -14.81 -4.07
C LEU A 48 -4.85 -13.74 -5.16
N ARG A 49 -5.41 -14.08 -6.32
CA ARG A 49 -5.82 -13.09 -7.35
C ARG A 49 -7.10 -12.34 -6.96
N GLN A 50 -7.77 -12.77 -5.89
CA GLN A 50 -8.88 -12.10 -5.23
C GLN A 50 -8.46 -11.38 -3.94
N ASP A 51 -7.19 -11.45 -3.54
CA ASP A 51 -6.66 -10.69 -2.40
C ASP A 51 -6.32 -9.25 -2.86
N PRO A 52 -7.05 -8.22 -2.37
CA PRO A 52 -6.84 -6.84 -2.79
C PRO A 52 -5.44 -6.31 -2.45
N ASP A 53 -4.80 -6.80 -1.38
CA ASP A 53 -3.47 -6.34 -0.99
C ASP A 53 -2.40 -6.84 -1.96
N ILE A 54 -2.51 -8.11 -2.38
CA ILE A 54 -1.59 -8.70 -3.37
C ILE A 54 -1.78 -8.02 -4.72
N VAL A 55 -3.04 -7.82 -5.13
CA VAL A 55 -3.35 -7.14 -6.39
C VAL A 55 -2.85 -5.70 -6.38
N LEU A 56 -3.02 -4.97 -5.28
CA LEU A 56 -2.49 -3.62 -5.11
C LEU A 56 -0.98 -3.59 -5.31
N GLU A 57 -0.24 -4.47 -4.65
CA GLU A 57 1.22 -4.54 -4.78
C GLU A 57 1.65 -4.94 -6.20
N ALA A 58 0.92 -5.83 -6.85
CA ALA A 58 1.16 -6.19 -8.25
C ALA A 58 0.95 -5.00 -9.20
N VAL A 59 -0.14 -4.23 -9.03
CA VAL A 59 -0.46 -3.05 -9.85
C VAL A 59 0.54 -1.92 -9.63
N ARG A 60 1.04 -1.76 -8.38
CA ARG A 60 2.13 -0.81 -8.08
C ARG A 60 3.38 -1.11 -8.87
N LYS A 61 3.68 -2.39 -9.11
CA LYS A 61 4.86 -2.81 -9.87
C LYS A 61 4.65 -2.79 -11.37
N ASP A 62 3.49 -3.25 -11.84
CA ASP A 62 3.08 -3.14 -13.24
C ASP A 62 1.57 -2.92 -13.31
N ALA A 63 1.17 -1.74 -13.79
CA ALA A 63 -0.24 -1.37 -13.96
C ALA A 63 -1.06 -2.42 -14.73
N ARG A 64 -0.43 -3.14 -15.67
CA ARG A 64 -1.09 -4.17 -16.47
C ARG A 64 -1.43 -5.42 -15.65
N ALA A 65 -0.83 -5.61 -14.48
CA ALA A 65 -1.10 -6.75 -13.61
C ALA A 65 -2.57 -6.80 -13.16
N LEU A 66 -3.28 -5.66 -13.13
CA LEU A 66 -4.70 -5.59 -12.82
C LEU A 66 -5.52 -6.53 -13.71
N GLN A 67 -5.12 -6.76 -14.97
CA GLN A 67 -5.84 -7.65 -15.89
C GLN A 67 -5.96 -9.10 -15.38
N TRP A 68 -5.06 -9.51 -14.49
CA TRP A 68 -5.00 -10.84 -13.90
C TRP A 68 -5.79 -10.98 -12.60
N ALA A 69 -6.21 -9.86 -12.01
CA ALA A 69 -7.07 -9.85 -10.83
C ALA A 69 -8.47 -10.37 -11.17
N SER A 70 -9.25 -10.67 -10.13
CA SER A 70 -10.63 -11.09 -10.31
C SER A 70 -11.49 -10.03 -11.03
N PRO A 71 -12.59 -10.43 -11.69
CA PRO A 71 -13.50 -9.49 -12.34
C PRO A 71 -14.05 -8.39 -11.42
N GLU A 72 -14.17 -8.69 -10.13
CA GLU A 72 -14.61 -7.76 -9.09
C GLU A 72 -13.52 -6.72 -8.82
N LEU A 73 -12.29 -7.16 -8.52
CA LEU A 73 -11.17 -6.28 -8.22
C LEU A 73 -10.70 -5.44 -9.42
N ARG A 74 -10.89 -5.92 -10.65
CA ARG A 74 -10.60 -5.14 -11.86
C ARG A 74 -11.43 -3.86 -11.97
N ARG A 75 -12.59 -3.81 -11.32
CA ARG A 75 -13.48 -2.64 -11.29
C ARG A 75 -13.35 -1.84 -10.00
N ASP A 76 -12.52 -2.29 -9.05
CA ASP A 76 -12.25 -1.57 -7.83
C ASP A 76 -11.54 -0.25 -8.17
N GLU A 77 -12.05 0.84 -7.62
CA GLU A 77 -11.52 2.20 -7.83
C GLU A 77 -10.13 2.38 -7.21
N VAL A 78 -9.90 1.81 -6.02
CA VAL A 78 -8.63 1.90 -5.29
C VAL A 78 -7.51 1.21 -6.06
N LEU A 79 -7.84 0.14 -6.80
CA LEU A 79 -6.89 -0.65 -7.57
C LEU A 79 -6.63 -0.12 -8.98
N GLN A 80 -7.31 0.96 -9.40
CA GLN A 80 -7.05 1.56 -10.71
C GLN A 80 -5.63 2.14 -10.78
N PRO A 81 -4.87 1.94 -11.88
CA PRO A 81 -3.45 2.31 -11.94
C PRO A 81 -3.14 3.78 -11.61
N HIS A 82 -4.03 4.70 -11.96
CA HIS A 82 -3.85 6.13 -11.68
C HIS A 82 -3.98 6.44 -10.18
N ILE A 83 -4.87 5.75 -9.47
CA ILE A 83 -5.01 5.84 -8.02
C ILE A 83 -3.86 5.13 -7.33
N VAL A 84 -3.56 3.88 -7.73
CA VAL A 84 -2.50 3.06 -7.12
C VAL A 84 -1.13 3.75 -7.16
N ARG A 85 -0.84 4.47 -8.26
CA ARG A 85 0.40 5.25 -8.41
C ARG A 85 0.52 6.40 -7.42
N TRP A 86 -0.60 7.01 -7.05
CA TRP A 86 -0.66 8.13 -6.09
C TRP A 86 -0.84 7.64 -4.65
N ASN A 87 -1.53 6.53 -4.44
CA ASN A 87 -1.75 5.93 -3.14
C ASN A 87 -0.41 5.48 -2.54
N CYS A 88 0.09 6.22 -1.54
CA CYS A 88 1.32 5.90 -0.82
C CYS A 88 1.09 5.08 0.47
N LEU A 89 -0.14 4.65 0.76
CA LEU A 89 -0.44 3.83 1.94
C LEU A 89 0.10 2.41 1.77
N ALA A 90 0.92 1.95 2.70
CA ALA A 90 1.45 0.61 2.69
C ALA A 90 0.38 -0.42 3.08
N GLY A 91 0.25 -1.48 2.29
CA GLY A 91 -0.58 -2.65 2.65
C GLY A 91 0.15 -3.59 3.62
N PRO A 92 -0.57 -4.52 4.27
CA PRO A 92 0.01 -5.46 5.22
C PRO A 92 1.25 -6.20 4.67
N GLY A 93 2.34 -6.16 5.44
CA GLY A 93 3.59 -6.83 5.10
C GLY A 93 4.46 -6.10 4.07
N ALA A 94 4.06 -4.92 3.57
CA ALA A 94 4.92 -4.08 2.73
C ALA A 94 6.14 -3.56 3.51
N PRO A 95 7.34 -3.49 2.90
CA PRO A 95 8.50 -2.90 3.55
C PRO A 95 8.39 -1.37 3.52
N ALA A 96 7.73 -0.78 4.50
CA ALA A 96 7.54 0.66 4.63
C ALA A 96 7.76 1.14 6.08
N PRO A 97 8.28 2.36 6.29
CA PRO A 97 8.34 2.95 7.62
C PRO A 97 6.93 3.24 8.14
N ALA A 98 6.73 3.05 9.44
CA ALA A 98 5.49 3.46 10.09
C ALA A 98 5.58 4.90 10.60
N VAL A 99 4.46 5.60 10.45
CA VAL A 99 4.26 6.97 10.90
C VAL A 99 2.92 7.06 11.62
N THR A 100 2.93 7.66 12.80
CA THR A 100 1.74 7.88 13.60
C THR A 100 1.28 9.31 13.43
N VAL A 101 0.00 9.52 13.14
CA VAL A 101 -0.62 10.83 13.19
C VAL A 101 -0.89 11.14 14.66
N ALA A 102 -0.03 11.96 15.26
CA ALA A 102 -0.08 12.32 16.67
C ALA A 102 -1.22 13.31 16.96
N SER A 103 -1.47 14.24 16.04
CA SER A 103 -2.57 15.19 16.13
C SER A 103 -2.96 15.72 14.75
N LEU A 104 -4.24 16.00 14.57
CA LEU A 104 -4.76 16.77 13.45
C LEU A 104 -5.42 18.02 14.03
N THR A 105 -4.81 19.18 13.83
CA THR A 105 -5.33 20.45 14.34
C THR A 105 -5.80 21.32 13.19
N PRO A 106 -7.10 21.66 13.12
CA PRO A 106 -7.63 22.50 12.07
C PRO A 106 -7.26 23.96 12.33
N THR A 107 -7.04 24.73 11.27
CA THR A 107 -6.94 26.19 11.40
C THR A 107 -8.31 26.79 11.75
N PRO A 108 -8.37 27.94 12.47
CA PRO A 108 -9.64 28.54 12.90
C PRO A 108 -10.61 28.88 11.76
N ASP A 109 -10.07 29.15 10.58
CA ASP A 109 -10.78 29.44 9.33
C ASP A 109 -11.18 28.18 8.54
N ARG A 110 -10.83 26.98 9.02
CA ARG A 110 -11.10 25.67 8.37
C ARG A 110 -10.64 25.61 6.91
N THR A 111 -9.53 26.27 6.60
CA THR A 111 -8.92 26.21 5.27
C THR A 111 -7.83 25.15 5.20
N GLN A 112 -7.18 24.87 6.34
CA GLN A 112 -6.05 23.96 6.43
C GLN A 112 -6.13 23.08 7.67
N ILE A 113 -5.46 21.93 7.59
CA ILE A 113 -5.26 21.00 8.70
C ILE A 113 -3.75 20.87 8.91
N GLN A 114 -3.29 21.15 10.13
CA GLN A 114 -1.93 20.86 10.56
C GLN A 114 -1.89 19.45 11.13
N ALA A 115 -1.20 18.56 10.44
CA ALA A 115 -0.95 17.20 10.89
C ALA A 115 0.41 17.10 11.54
N CYS A 116 0.46 16.67 12.80
CA CYS A 116 1.70 16.29 13.46
C CYS A 116 1.90 14.78 13.29
N LEU A 117 3.06 14.40 12.76
CA LEU A 117 3.45 13.03 12.47
C LEU A 117 4.63 12.64 13.34
N THR A 118 4.53 11.50 14.02
CA THR A 118 5.61 10.90 14.81
C THR A 118 6.09 9.64 14.11
N TRP A 119 7.37 9.63 13.75
CA TRP A 119 8.02 8.49 13.11
C TRP A 119 8.54 7.50 14.16
N LEU A 120 8.79 6.24 13.76
CA LEU A 120 9.30 5.19 14.67
C LEU A 120 10.63 5.54 15.34
N ASN A 121 11.44 6.42 14.75
CA ASN A 121 12.68 6.91 15.34
C ASN A 121 12.47 7.99 16.42
N GLY A 122 11.21 8.34 16.73
CA GLY A 122 10.83 9.38 17.68
C GLY A 122 10.86 10.80 17.10
N GLU A 123 11.18 10.95 15.82
CA GLU A 123 11.23 12.25 15.17
C GLU A 123 9.81 12.73 14.86
N GLU A 124 9.53 14.00 15.16
CA GLU A 124 8.25 14.63 14.90
C GLU A 124 8.32 15.51 13.66
N THR A 125 7.22 15.62 12.96
CA THR A 125 7.15 16.34 11.70
C THR A 125 5.77 16.93 11.52
N ALA A 126 5.71 18.24 11.24
CA ALA A 126 4.47 18.90 10.92
C ALA A 126 4.28 18.98 9.40
N LEU A 127 3.07 18.64 8.95
CA LEU A 127 2.61 18.84 7.58
C LEU A 127 1.39 19.75 7.59
N THR A 128 1.33 20.68 6.63
CA THR A 128 0.14 21.48 6.38
C THR A 128 -0.60 20.87 5.20
N LEU A 129 -1.88 20.60 5.37
CA LEU A 129 -2.78 20.03 4.37
C LEU A 129 -3.97 20.96 4.13
N ALA A 130 -4.58 20.88 2.96
CA ALA A 130 -5.83 21.58 2.69
C ALA A 130 -7.00 20.93 3.45
N TRP A 131 -8.09 21.68 3.65
CA TRP A 131 -9.27 21.17 4.35
C TRP A 131 -9.94 19.98 3.64
N ASP A 132 -9.82 19.92 2.32
CA ASP A 132 -10.37 18.88 1.46
C ASP A 132 -9.37 17.77 1.11
N ASP A 133 -8.14 17.84 1.64
CA ASP A 133 -7.15 16.78 1.47
C ASP A 133 -7.62 15.46 2.12
N THR A 134 -7.25 14.37 1.46
CA THR A 134 -7.56 13.01 1.89
C THR A 134 -6.43 12.38 2.70
N VAL A 135 -6.69 11.22 3.31
CA VAL A 135 -5.66 10.41 3.95
C VAL A 135 -4.59 9.98 2.93
N GLY A 136 -4.97 9.79 1.66
CA GLY A 136 -4.02 9.57 0.57
C GLY A 136 -3.07 10.74 0.37
N ASP A 137 -3.56 11.97 0.42
CA ASP A 137 -2.72 13.18 0.30
C ASP A 137 -1.74 13.30 1.47
N LEU A 138 -2.20 12.99 2.69
CA LEU A 138 -1.34 12.92 3.87
C LEU A 138 -0.24 11.88 3.70
N ALA A 139 -0.60 10.66 3.28
CA ALA A 139 0.36 9.59 3.05
C ALA A 139 1.38 9.97 1.95
N ALA A 140 0.92 10.58 0.86
CA ALA A 140 1.78 11.02 -0.24
C ALA A 140 2.78 12.10 0.21
N ARG A 141 2.33 13.11 0.96
CA ARG A 141 3.21 14.17 1.51
C ARG A 141 4.22 13.60 2.50
N ALA A 142 3.78 12.71 3.40
CA ALA A 142 4.67 12.03 4.36
C ALA A 142 5.73 11.18 3.65
N ALA A 143 5.34 10.42 2.62
CA ALA A 143 6.25 9.61 1.83
C ALA A 143 7.28 10.48 1.08
N GLN A 144 6.83 11.58 0.47
CA GLN A 144 7.69 12.52 -0.25
C GLN A 144 8.74 13.15 0.67
N GLN A 145 8.37 13.53 1.89
CA GLN A 145 9.27 14.19 2.84
C GLN A 145 10.45 13.30 3.26
N ARG A 146 10.21 12.00 3.46
CA ARG A 146 11.27 11.02 3.77
C ARG A 146 11.94 10.43 2.52
N ARG A 147 11.51 10.83 1.32
CA ARG A 147 11.92 10.24 0.04
C ARG A 147 11.75 8.72 0.03
N VAL A 148 10.65 8.25 0.62
CA VAL A 148 10.25 6.85 0.62
C VAL A 148 9.10 6.64 -0.36
N GLY A 149 8.92 5.41 -0.85
CA GLY A 149 7.83 5.12 -1.78
C GLY A 149 6.48 4.97 -1.10
N LEU A 150 6.45 4.37 0.09
CA LEU A 150 5.25 3.99 0.83
C LEU A 150 5.41 4.29 2.32
N VAL A 151 4.30 4.47 3.03
CA VAL A 151 4.26 4.67 4.49
C VAL A 151 3.13 3.87 5.12
N PHE A 152 3.38 3.27 6.29
CA PHE A 152 2.29 2.77 7.14
C PHE A 152 1.78 3.93 7.98
N LEU A 153 0.53 4.32 7.75
CA LEU A 153 -0.08 5.42 8.47
C LEU A 153 -0.94 4.87 9.62
N LEU A 154 -0.63 5.28 10.84
CA LEU A 154 -1.39 4.96 12.04
C LEU A 154 -2.18 6.20 12.45
N MET A 155 -3.51 6.09 12.53
CA MET A 155 -4.35 7.19 12.97
C MET A 155 -4.42 7.28 14.50
N LEU A 156 -5.01 8.38 14.99
CA LEU A 156 -5.31 8.62 16.41
C LEU A 156 -5.96 7.37 17.03
N GLY A 157 -5.27 6.72 17.96
CA GLY A 157 -5.70 5.45 18.58
C GLY A 157 -4.96 4.19 18.11
N GLY A 158 -3.97 4.32 17.22
CA GLY A 158 -3.05 3.23 16.85
C GLY A 158 -3.57 2.28 15.77
N ASN A 159 -4.69 2.60 15.12
CA ASN A 159 -5.23 1.80 14.03
C ASN A 159 -4.43 2.04 12.74
N VAL A 160 -3.97 0.97 12.11
CA VAL A 160 -3.30 1.01 10.79
C VAL A 160 -4.32 1.31 9.71
N VAL A 161 -4.10 2.40 8.98
CA VAL A 161 -4.92 2.77 7.84
C VAL A 161 -4.62 1.85 6.67
N GLN A 162 -5.66 1.17 6.19
CA GLN A 162 -5.57 0.32 5.02
C GLN A 162 -5.54 1.17 3.73
N PRO A 163 -4.90 0.69 2.65
CA PRO A 163 -4.89 1.41 1.38
C PRO A 163 -6.28 1.71 0.80
N SER A 164 -7.31 0.99 1.20
CA SER A 164 -8.71 1.24 0.83
C SER A 164 -9.26 2.57 1.37
N ALA A 165 -8.68 3.10 2.44
CA ALA A 165 -9.08 4.36 3.06
C ALA A 165 -8.41 5.58 2.39
N VAL A 166 -7.77 5.41 1.23
CA VAL A 166 -7.04 6.49 0.53
C VAL A 166 -7.93 7.70 0.23
N PHE A 167 -9.23 7.49 -0.01
CA PHE A 167 -10.21 8.55 -0.27
C PHE A 167 -10.89 9.12 0.98
N SER A 168 -10.60 8.59 2.16
CA SER A 168 -11.16 9.12 3.40
C SER A 168 -10.68 10.55 3.61
N ARG A 169 -11.60 11.48 3.85
CA ARG A 169 -11.23 12.88 4.05
C ARG A 169 -10.65 13.09 5.44
N LEU A 170 -9.64 13.96 5.55
CA LEU A 170 -8.98 14.23 6.82
C LEU A 170 -9.87 14.96 7.83
N ASP A 171 -10.80 15.80 7.37
CA ASP A 171 -11.71 16.55 8.23
C ASP A 171 -12.66 15.66 9.04
N ALA A 172 -12.88 14.41 8.62
CA ALA A 172 -13.66 13.44 9.38
C ALA A 172 -12.94 12.93 10.66
N PHE A 173 -11.65 13.22 10.82
CA PHE A 173 -10.81 12.75 11.93
C PHE A 173 -10.37 13.88 12.88
N VAL A 174 -10.90 15.08 12.68
CA VAL A 174 -10.58 16.31 13.42
C VAL A 174 -11.66 16.66 14.43
#